data_AF-A0A7Y7E7E1-F1
#
_entry.id   AF-A0A7Y7E7E1-F1
#
_cell.length_a   1.000
_cell.length_b   1.000
_cell.length_c   1.000
_cell.angle_alpha   90.00
_cell.angle_beta   90.00
_cell.angle_gamma   90.00
#
_symmetry.space_group_name_H-M   'P 1'
#
loop_
_entity.id
_entity.type
_entity.pdbx_description
1 polymer ?
#
loop_
_entity_poly.entity_id
_entity_poly.type
_entity_poly.pdbx_seq_one_letter_code
_entity_poly.pdbx_strand_id
1 'polypeptide(L)'
;MAQPDNKVGGPLTSNNFIFELQGVQLEQLKSVSGLEVSLEVVENPQVGSDGKWSMNKVAGNPKAPSIRVTRTMEEKGKNKLVSDWIQKAYSRGGGSAITAEKSQASITYRNAEGNKEIKFNLIGAWVSSWSAGEVSAESSGVTVETFTIECDRVEIA
;
A
#
# COMPACT_ATOMS: atom_id res chain seq x y z
N MET A 1 22.10 -31.47 24.63
CA MET A 1 20.94 -30.62 25.00
C MET A 1 20.88 -29.50 23.99
N ALA A 2 19.90 -29.53 23.08
CA ALA A 2 19.75 -28.53 22.03
C ALA A 2 19.18 -27.23 22.63
N GLN A 3 19.85 -26.10 22.40
CA GLN A 3 19.24 -24.78 22.61
C GLN A 3 18.03 -24.64 21.68
N PRO A 4 16.89 -24.10 22.16
CA PRO A 4 15.77 -23.80 21.29
C PRO A 4 16.22 -22.76 20.26
N ASP A 5 16.03 -23.08 18.98
CA ASP A 5 16.21 -22.20 17.84
C ASP A 5 15.25 -21.00 17.96
N ASN A 6 15.69 -19.99 18.71
CA ASN A 6 15.09 -18.68 18.66
C ASN A 6 15.59 -18.02 17.38
N LYS A 7 14.96 -18.34 16.24
CA LYS A 7 15.14 -17.58 15.00
C LYS A 7 14.67 -16.15 15.24
N VAL A 8 15.56 -15.32 15.75
CA VAL A 8 15.43 -13.87 15.68
C VAL A 8 15.38 -13.54 14.20
N GLY A 9 14.21 -13.17 13.68
CA GLY A 9 14.00 -12.87 12.27
C GLY A 9 15.10 -11.97 11.74
N GLY A 10 15.76 -12.40 10.67
CA GLY A 10 16.83 -11.65 10.03
C GLY A 10 16.30 -10.34 9.43
N PRO A 11 17.18 -9.41 9.04
CA PRO A 11 16.75 -8.15 8.45
C PRO A 11 15.93 -8.39 7.17
N LEU A 12 14.80 -7.69 7.08
CA LEU A 12 13.98 -7.63 5.87
C LEU A 12 14.74 -6.94 4.74
N THR A 13 14.60 -7.49 3.54
CA THR A 13 15.20 -6.91 2.32
C THR A 13 14.14 -6.18 1.51
N SER A 14 14.36 -4.89 1.24
CA SER A 14 13.39 -4.03 0.53
C SER A 14 13.09 -4.47 -0.90
N ASN A 15 13.91 -5.33 -1.51
CA ASN A 15 13.70 -5.89 -2.84
C ASN A 15 12.81 -7.14 -2.85
N ASN A 16 12.48 -7.71 -1.68
CA ASN A 16 11.69 -8.93 -1.58
C ASN A 16 10.33 -8.66 -0.94
N PHE A 17 9.38 -8.27 -1.79
CA PHE A 17 8.01 -8.01 -1.38
C PHE A 17 7.02 -8.72 -2.31
N ILE A 18 5.82 -8.92 -1.82
CA ILE A 18 4.69 -9.48 -2.55
C ILE A 18 3.54 -8.47 -2.46
N PHE A 19 2.89 -8.17 -3.57
CA PHE A 19 1.59 -7.53 -3.57
C PHE A 19 0.53 -8.54 -4.00
N GLU A 20 -0.53 -8.66 -3.21
CA GLU A 20 -1.69 -9.50 -3.49
C GLU A 20 -2.92 -8.61 -3.68
N LEU A 21 -3.69 -8.83 -4.74
CA LEU A 21 -4.97 -8.16 -4.99
C LEU A 21 -6.06 -9.22 -5.13
N GLN A 22 -7.11 -9.14 -4.32
CA GLN A 22 -8.22 -10.11 -4.31
C GLN A 22 -7.74 -11.58 -4.19
N GLY A 23 -6.67 -11.82 -3.43
CA GLY A 23 -6.07 -13.15 -3.27
C GLY A 23 -5.15 -13.60 -4.42
N VAL A 24 -4.97 -12.78 -5.45
CA VAL A 24 -4.04 -13.04 -6.55
C VAL A 24 -2.73 -12.31 -6.29
N GLN A 25 -1.65 -13.07 -6.16
CA GLN A 25 -0.29 -12.54 -6.09
C GLN A 25 0.18 -12.03 -7.46
N LEU A 26 0.68 -10.80 -7.50
CA LEU A 26 1.33 -10.21 -8.67
C LEU A 26 2.82 -10.54 -8.70
N GLU A 27 3.35 -10.85 -9.88
CA GLU A 27 4.71 -11.39 -10.05
C GLU A 27 5.69 -10.38 -10.67
N GLN A 28 5.22 -9.21 -11.14
CA GLN A 28 6.03 -8.21 -11.83
C GLN A 28 5.84 -6.79 -11.29
N LEU A 29 6.25 -6.56 -10.04
CA LEU A 29 6.22 -5.24 -9.43
C LEU A 29 7.62 -4.63 -9.45
N LYS A 30 7.71 -3.36 -9.81
CA LYS A 30 8.95 -2.61 -9.79
C LYS A 30 9.16 -1.92 -8.45
N SER A 31 8.11 -1.32 -7.90
CA SER A 31 8.18 -0.65 -6.60
C SER A 31 6.79 -0.46 -5.99
N VAL A 32 6.73 -0.48 -4.65
CA VAL A 32 5.59 -0.06 -3.85
C VAL A 32 6.09 0.98 -2.86
N SER A 33 5.42 2.12 -2.76
CA SER A 33 5.77 3.23 -1.86
C SER A 33 4.54 3.89 -1.28
N GLY A 34 4.73 4.78 -0.30
CA GLY A 34 3.61 5.51 0.34
C GLY A 34 2.88 4.71 1.42
N LEU A 35 3.42 3.56 1.83
CA LEU A 35 2.92 2.83 2.99
C LEU A 35 3.33 3.56 4.28
N GLU A 36 2.51 4.52 4.70
CA GLU A 36 2.70 5.29 5.93
C GLU A 36 1.42 5.20 6.79
N VAL A 37 1.54 4.75 8.03
CA VAL A 37 0.41 4.73 8.96
C VAL A 37 0.60 5.86 9.95
N SER A 38 -0.26 6.88 9.82
CA SER A 38 -0.15 8.14 10.58
C SER A 38 -1.41 8.36 11.40
N LEU A 39 -1.26 8.75 12.66
CA LEU A 39 -2.35 9.24 13.50
C LEU A 39 -2.37 10.76 13.45
N GLU A 40 -3.55 11.35 13.33
CA GLU A 40 -3.68 12.79 13.58
C GLU A 40 -3.37 13.08 15.05
N VAL A 41 -2.68 14.18 15.35
CA VAL A 41 -2.39 14.60 16.72
C VAL A 41 -3.16 15.88 16.98
N VAL A 42 -4.12 15.82 17.89
CA VAL A 42 -4.90 16.98 18.33
C VAL A 42 -4.18 17.59 19.53
N GLU A 43 -3.74 18.83 19.39
CA GLU A 43 -3.08 19.57 20.47
C GLU A 43 -4.13 20.39 21.22
N ASN A 44 -4.28 20.12 22.52
CA ASN A 44 -5.18 20.83 23.40
C ASN A 44 -4.37 21.70 24.38
N PRO A 45 -4.17 23.00 24.07
CA PRO A 45 -3.47 23.90 24.97
C PRO A 45 -4.33 24.18 26.20
N GLN A 46 -3.78 23.86 27.38
CA GLN A 46 -4.39 24.15 28.67
C GLN A 46 -3.54 25.18 29.41
N VAL A 47 -4.20 26.20 29.96
CA VAL A 47 -3.58 27.10 30.93
C VAL A 47 -4.06 26.66 32.30
N GLY A 48 -3.14 26.15 33.12
CA GLY A 48 -3.44 25.82 34.51
C GLY A 48 -3.74 27.09 35.31
N SER A 49 -4.41 26.94 36.46
CA SER A 49 -4.72 28.06 37.38
C SER A 49 -3.46 28.84 37.84
N ASP A 50 -2.30 28.23 37.68
CA ASP A 50 -0.96 28.74 38.02
C ASP A 50 -0.34 29.61 36.90
N GLY A 51 -1.05 29.84 35.79
CA GLY A 51 -0.56 30.60 34.63
C GLY A 51 0.46 29.85 33.75
N LYS A 52 0.75 28.57 34.04
CA LYS A 52 1.65 27.75 33.24
C LYS A 52 0.90 27.12 32.06
N TRP A 53 1.47 27.31 30.88
CA TRP A 53 1.02 26.68 29.64
C TRP A 53 1.42 25.20 29.62
N SER A 54 0.43 24.33 29.46
CA SER A 54 0.63 22.89 29.25
C SER A 54 -0.01 22.49 27.92
N MET A 55 0.74 21.79 27.07
CA MET A 55 0.28 21.32 25.77
C MET A 55 -0.05 19.84 25.88
N ASN A 56 -1.33 19.47 25.92
CA ASN A 56 -1.74 18.08 25.95
C ASN A 56 -1.94 17.56 24.52
N LYS A 57 -1.25 16.48 24.14
CA LYS A 57 -1.36 15.86 22.81
C LYS A 57 -2.26 14.64 22.91
N VAL A 58 -3.36 14.65 22.17
CA VAL A 58 -4.32 13.55 22.10
C VAL A 58 -4.23 12.91 20.72
N ALA A 59 -4.15 11.58 20.67
CA ALA A 59 -4.24 10.84 19.42
C ALA A 59 -5.65 11.00 18.82
N GLY A 60 -5.71 11.54 17.61
CA GLY A 60 -6.91 11.70 16.80
C GLY A 60 -7.13 10.52 15.86
N ASN A 61 -7.84 10.78 14.75
CA ASN A 61 -8.23 9.74 13.82
C ASN A 61 -7.04 9.19 13.03
N PRO A 62 -7.04 7.88 12.71
CA PRO A 62 -6.06 7.31 11.79
C PRO A 62 -6.23 7.87 10.39
N LYS A 63 -5.13 8.28 9.76
CA LYS A 63 -5.08 8.67 8.35
C LYS A 63 -4.69 7.46 7.53
N ALA A 64 -5.52 7.12 6.56
CA ALA A 64 -5.20 6.06 5.63
C ALA A 64 -4.11 6.51 4.63
N PRO A 65 -3.11 5.66 4.33
CA PRO A 65 -2.08 5.96 3.35
C PRO A 65 -2.59 5.96 1.91
N SER A 66 -1.89 6.72 1.09
CA SER A 66 -1.93 6.63 -0.37
C SER A 66 -0.72 5.82 -0.85
N ILE A 67 -0.97 4.62 -1.36
CA ILE A 67 0.08 3.69 -1.80
C ILE A 67 0.31 3.86 -3.30
N ARG A 68 1.55 4.14 -3.71
CA ARG A 68 1.93 4.21 -5.11
C ARG A 68 2.59 2.90 -5.54
N VAL A 69 2.07 2.29 -6.60
CA VAL A 69 2.58 1.05 -7.16
C VAL A 69 3.05 1.28 -8.59
N THR A 70 4.28 0.89 -8.87
CA THR A 70 4.84 0.90 -10.23
C THR A 70 5.09 -0.54 -10.66
N ARG A 71 4.59 -0.88 -11.84
CA ARG A 71 4.73 -2.21 -12.43
C ARG A 71 5.01 -2.12 -13.93
N THR A 72 5.42 -3.25 -14.50
CA THR A 72 5.48 -3.41 -15.95
C THR A 72 4.05 -3.57 -16.51
N MET A 73 3.76 -2.91 -17.62
CA MET A 73 2.53 -3.14 -18.38
C MET A 73 2.62 -4.48 -19.10
N GLU A 74 1.64 -5.35 -18.87
CA GLU A 74 1.49 -6.61 -19.60
C GLU A 74 0.06 -6.79 -20.09
N GLU A 75 -0.09 -7.29 -21.32
CA GLU A 75 -1.38 -7.54 -21.96
C GLU A 75 -2.07 -8.81 -21.42
N LYS A 76 -1.31 -9.76 -20.86
CA LYS A 76 -1.81 -11.11 -20.52
C LYS A 76 -1.34 -11.59 -19.14
N GLY A 77 -2.12 -12.46 -18.51
CA GLY A 77 -1.79 -13.13 -17.24
C GLY A 77 -2.48 -12.55 -15.99
N LYS A 78 -1.97 -12.90 -14.80
CA LYS A 78 -2.48 -12.40 -13.49
C LYS A 78 -2.48 -10.88 -13.40
N ASN A 79 -1.64 -10.23 -14.20
CA ASN A 79 -1.54 -8.78 -14.33
C ASN A 79 -2.76 -8.13 -15.01
N LYS A 80 -3.59 -8.89 -15.74
CA LYS A 80 -4.87 -8.40 -16.28
C LYS A 80 -5.86 -8.01 -15.18
N LEU A 81 -5.82 -8.68 -14.02
CA LEU A 81 -6.71 -8.37 -12.89
C LEU A 81 -6.59 -6.89 -12.47
N VAL A 82 -5.36 -6.38 -12.41
CA VAL A 82 -5.09 -4.98 -12.04
C VAL A 82 -5.56 -4.04 -13.14
N SER A 83 -5.29 -4.36 -14.41
CA SER A 83 -5.76 -3.54 -15.55
C SER A 83 -7.29 -3.48 -15.60
N ASP A 84 -7.97 -4.61 -15.36
CA ASP A 84 -9.43 -4.70 -15.26
C ASP A 84 -9.95 -3.91 -14.05
N TRP A 85 -9.24 -3.98 -12.91
CA TRP A 85 -9.61 -3.24 -11.69
C TRP A 85 -9.47 -1.73 -11.88
N ILE A 86 -8.37 -1.28 -12.48
CA ILE A 86 -8.15 0.12 -12.90
C ILE A 86 -9.27 0.53 -13.86
N GLN A 87 -9.53 -0.27 -14.91
CA GLN A 87 -10.56 0.04 -15.89
C GLN A 87 -11.94 0.15 -15.25
N LYS A 88 -12.31 -0.75 -14.32
CA LYS A 88 -13.60 -0.69 -13.62
C LYS A 88 -13.70 0.54 -12.72
N ALA A 89 -12.64 0.91 -12.01
CA ALA A 89 -12.59 2.11 -11.19
C ALA A 89 -12.83 3.39 -12.03
N TYR A 90 -12.24 3.48 -13.23
CA TYR A 90 -12.42 4.63 -14.12
C TYR A 90 -13.71 4.59 -14.95
N SER A 91 -14.14 3.42 -15.44
CA SER A 91 -15.27 3.31 -16.37
C SER A 91 -16.62 3.57 -15.71
N ARG A 92 -16.75 3.36 -14.40
CA ARG A 92 -18.03 3.53 -13.69
C ARG A 92 -18.26 4.96 -13.15
N GLY A 93 -17.30 5.88 -13.30
CA GLY A 93 -17.40 7.26 -12.84
C GLY A 93 -17.36 7.41 -11.31
N GLY A 94 -16.90 8.58 -10.84
CA GLY A 94 -16.75 8.86 -9.40
C GLY A 94 -18.08 8.84 -8.62
N GLY A 95 -18.04 8.42 -7.36
CA GLY A 95 -19.20 8.33 -6.46
C GLY A 95 -19.37 6.94 -5.84
N SER A 96 -20.61 6.49 -5.60
CA SER A 96 -20.93 5.17 -4.99
C SER A 96 -20.41 3.96 -5.78
N ALA A 97 -20.00 4.14 -7.03
CA ALA A 97 -19.34 3.11 -7.82
C ALA A 97 -17.93 2.78 -7.31
N ILE A 98 -17.20 3.74 -6.72
CA ILE A 98 -15.90 3.51 -6.10
C ILE A 98 -16.04 2.57 -4.90
N THR A 99 -17.13 2.71 -4.14
CA THR A 99 -17.43 1.85 -2.97
C THR A 99 -17.67 0.39 -3.39
N ALA A 100 -18.21 0.16 -4.58
CA ALA A 100 -18.44 -1.18 -5.12
C ALA A 100 -17.17 -1.84 -5.69
N GLU A 101 -16.15 -1.06 -6.04
CA GLU A 101 -14.86 -1.54 -6.58
C GLU A 101 -13.78 -1.65 -5.49
N LYS A 102 -14.15 -1.35 -4.24
CA LYS A 102 -13.32 -1.56 -3.05
C LYS A 102 -12.88 -3.01 -2.97
N SER A 103 -11.58 -3.22 -3.06
CA SER A 103 -10.95 -4.52 -3.09
C SER A 103 -10.09 -4.74 -1.85
N GLN A 104 -9.83 -6.00 -1.54
CA GLN A 104 -8.84 -6.38 -0.54
C GLN A 104 -7.47 -6.47 -1.23
N ALA A 105 -6.51 -5.69 -0.76
CA ALA A 105 -5.13 -5.76 -1.24
C ALA A 105 -4.19 -5.98 -0.05
N SER A 106 -3.02 -6.55 -0.28
CA SER A 106 -2.02 -6.68 0.78
C SER A 106 -0.60 -6.60 0.26
N ILE A 107 0.30 -6.08 1.09
CA ILE A 107 1.73 -5.98 0.84
C ILE A 107 2.44 -6.83 1.88
N THR A 108 3.19 -7.84 1.45
CA THR A 108 3.95 -8.72 2.35
C THR A 108 5.44 -8.55 2.11
N TYR A 109 6.19 -8.23 3.15
CA TYR A 109 7.65 -8.23 3.12
C TYR A 109 8.18 -9.62 3.47
N ARG A 110 9.23 -10.02 2.76
CA ARG A 110 9.90 -11.31 2.95
C ARG A 110 11.37 -11.10 3.33
N ASN A 111 11.89 -12.00 4.17
CA ASN A 111 13.32 -12.02 4.46
C ASN A 111 14.13 -12.61 3.29
N ALA A 112 15.46 -12.60 3.45
CA ALA A 112 16.39 -13.20 2.49
C ALA A 112 16.17 -14.71 2.29
N GLU A 113 15.62 -15.41 3.29
CA GLU A 113 15.25 -16.83 3.21
C GLU A 113 13.90 -17.06 2.50
N GLY A 114 13.18 -16.00 2.11
CA GLY A 114 11.90 -16.08 1.40
C GLY A 114 10.68 -16.33 2.30
N ASN A 115 10.85 -16.32 3.63
CA ASN A 115 9.74 -16.45 4.58
C ASN A 115 8.98 -15.13 4.67
N LYS A 116 7.65 -15.21 4.78
CA LYS A 116 6.77 -14.06 5.02
C LYS A 116 6.95 -13.59 6.46
N GLU A 117 7.28 -12.33 6.68
CA GLU A 117 7.52 -11.82 8.04
C GLU A 117 6.56 -10.71 8.45
N ILE A 118 6.23 -9.78 7.54
CA ILE A 118 5.31 -8.67 7.87
C ILE A 118 4.30 -8.50 6.74
N LYS A 119 3.00 -8.55 7.05
CA LYS A 119 1.92 -8.36 6.09
C LYS A 119 1.09 -7.13 6.44
N PHE A 120 0.91 -6.26 5.45
CA PHE A 120 0.04 -5.09 5.53
C PHE A 120 -1.21 -5.35 4.70
N ASN A 121 -2.37 -5.39 5.35
CA ASN A 121 -3.66 -5.56 4.71
C ASN A 121 -4.30 -4.19 4.46
N LEU A 122 -4.59 -3.89 3.21
CA LEU A 122 -5.28 -2.68 2.76
C LEU A 122 -6.77 -3.02 2.62
N ILE A 123 -7.58 -2.51 3.55
CA ILE A 123 -9.02 -2.77 3.57
C ILE A 123 -9.73 -1.65 2.82
N GLY A 124 -10.62 -2.03 1.91
CA GLY A 124 -11.39 -1.09 1.12
C GLY A 124 -10.53 -0.33 0.11
N ALA A 125 -9.53 -0.99 -0.48
CA ALA A 125 -8.60 -0.39 -1.41
C ALA A 125 -9.27 -0.06 -2.76
N TRP A 126 -8.94 1.08 -3.35
CA TRP A 126 -9.41 1.52 -4.68
C TRP A 126 -8.34 2.36 -5.38
N VAL A 127 -8.39 2.44 -6.71
CA VAL A 127 -7.40 3.18 -7.51
C VAL A 127 -7.84 4.64 -7.66
N SER A 128 -7.03 5.59 -7.20
CA SER A 128 -7.29 7.03 -7.32
C SER A 128 -6.67 7.65 -8.57
N SER A 129 -5.48 7.20 -8.95
CA SER A 129 -4.73 7.73 -10.09
C SER A 129 -4.06 6.60 -10.86
N TRP A 130 -3.99 6.73 -12.18
CA TRP A 130 -3.23 5.85 -13.06
C TRP A 130 -2.55 6.69 -14.15
N SER A 131 -1.28 6.39 -14.38
CA SER A 131 -0.47 6.98 -15.43
C SER A 131 0.22 5.87 -16.20
N ALA A 132 -0.02 5.85 -17.51
CA ALA A 132 0.90 5.19 -18.41
C ALA A 132 2.25 5.92 -18.35
N GLY A 133 3.35 5.17 -18.36
CA GLY A 133 4.67 5.75 -18.55
C GLY A 133 4.81 6.39 -19.93
N GLU A 134 5.92 7.08 -20.16
CA GLU A 134 6.23 7.64 -21.48
C GLU A 134 6.42 6.49 -22.49
N VAL A 135 5.73 6.58 -23.62
CA VAL A 135 5.87 5.67 -24.75
C VAL A 135 6.43 6.48 -25.91
N SER A 136 7.69 6.22 -26.27
CA SER A 136 8.35 6.83 -27.42
C SER A 136 8.71 5.76 -28.45
N ALA A 137 8.51 6.05 -29.73
CA ALA A 137 8.91 5.18 -30.82
C ALA A 137 10.43 4.97 -30.90
N GLU A 138 11.20 5.86 -30.25
CA GLU A 138 12.66 5.77 -30.15
C GLU A 138 13.11 4.97 -28.91
N SER A 139 12.21 4.67 -27.98
CA SER A 139 12.53 3.95 -26.75
C SER A 139 12.42 2.43 -26.96
N SER A 140 13.46 1.68 -26.56
CA SER A 140 13.51 0.21 -26.62
C SER A 140 13.26 -0.47 -25.26
N GLY A 141 12.67 0.28 -24.32
CA GLY A 141 12.46 -0.16 -22.94
C GLY A 141 11.14 -0.89 -22.71
N VAL A 142 11.07 -1.59 -21.58
CA VAL A 142 9.83 -2.18 -21.08
C VAL A 142 8.89 -1.06 -20.61
N THR A 143 7.65 -1.04 -21.10
CA THR A 143 6.64 -0.06 -20.69
C THR A 143 6.27 -0.30 -19.23
N VAL A 144 6.35 0.76 -18.43
CA VAL A 144 5.94 0.74 -17.03
C VAL A 144 4.69 1.60 -16.85
N GLU A 145 3.85 1.20 -15.93
CA GLU A 145 2.70 1.97 -15.48
C GLU A 145 2.83 2.26 -13.99
N THR A 146 2.21 3.35 -13.56
CA THR A 146 2.13 3.71 -12.16
C THR A 146 0.71 4.05 -11.79
N PHE A 147 0.24 3.47 -10.69
CA PHE A 147 -1.07 3.77 -10.13
C PHE A 147 -0.98 4.03 -8.62
N THR A 148 -1.91 4.84 -8.14
CA THR A 148 -2.07 5.16 -6.73
C THR A 148 -3.31 4.47 -6.20
N ILE A 149 -3.16 3.79 -5.07
CA ILE A 149 -4.19 3.09 -4.33
C ILE A 149 -4.48 3.89 -3.07
N GLU A 150 -5.74 4.19 -2.84
CA GLU A 150 -6.23 4.68 -1.55
C GLU A 150 -6.93 3.53 -0.84
N CYS A 151 -6.94 3.54 0.48
CA CYS A 151 -7.65 2.55 1.28
C CYS A 151 -8.42 3.24 2.42
N ASP A 152 -9.36 2.52 3.04
CA ASP A 152 -10.06 3.05 4.21
C ASP A 152 -9.24 2.85 5.48
N ARG A 153 -8.52 1.72 5.57
CA ARG A 153 -7.66 1.39 6.70
C ARG A 153 -6.57 0.40 6.32
N VAL A 154 -5.50 0.42 7.10
CA VAL A 154 -4.40 -0.55 7.03
C VAL A 154 -4.33 -1.34 8.31
N GLU A 155 -4.19 -2.65 8.18
CA GLU A 155 -3.93 -3.55 9.30
C GLU A 155 -2.58 -4.22 9.13
N ILE A 156 -1.80 -4.25 10.22
CA ILE A 156 -0.52 -4.92 10.26
C ILE A 156 -0.78 -6.31 10.88
N ALA A 157 -0.40 -7.35 10.14
CA ALA A 157 -0.58 -8.76 10.49
C ALA A 157 0.77 -9.50 10.51
#